data_AF-A0A9E7R7P4-F1
#
_entry.id   AF-A0A9E7R7P4-F1
#
_cell.length_a   1.000
_cell.length_b   1.000
_cell.length_c   1.000
_cell.angle_alpha   90.00
_cell.angle_beta   90.00
_cell.angle_gamma   90.00
#
_symmetry.space_group_name_H-M   'P 1'
#
loop_
_entity.id
_entity.type
_entity.pdbx_description
1 polymer ?
#
loop_
_entity_poly.entity_id
_entity_poly.type
_entity_poly.pdbx_seq_one_letter_code
_entity_poly.pdbx_strand_id
1 'polypeptide(L)'
;MPDQSTVPSNRLVVNQPTRSADRNQSLAGQADSPTDDMLLPSLEDGITLLDVEGGPGVPILQSLVLDHLLLHNGPSFWVDANGHATTTTLSQIAPSQRLLDRIHVARGFTAYQHYGAVRDLSTAVNKTFQKSTADVGTRGRRSPSDDEDASHHTPALIVAPAVDAQYRADDSLGETHAKTLQARTLARLATYADGYDIPVLITRTRDDDFTTSVATAADHHIECKQTRMGPRIVSEDFETLVYPVDDGAYYQTTFAYWRQLLAARASQVGVEPSTPTPSTPTPEGVGTGVTADGETLAMTTDPLLDAWTATGTGGR
;
A
#
# COMPACT_ATOMS: atom_id res chain seq x y z
N MET A 1 30.68 58.09 45.03
CA MET A 1 31.73 57.05 45.11
C MET A 1 32.00 56.85 46.59
N PRO A 2 31.74 55.69 47.21
CA PRO A 2 31.79 54.29 46.69
C PRO A 2 30.38 53.71 46.44
N ASP A 3 30.15 52.90 45.40
CA ASP A 3 30.49 51.47 45.18
C ASP A 3 29.65 50.50 46.05
N GLN A 4 28.48 50.11 45.54
CA GLN A 4 27.66 49.02 46.06
C GLN A 4 27.69 47.88 45.05
N SER A 5 28.34 46.80 45.47
CA SER A 5 28.42 45.53 44.77
C SER A 5 27.03 44.89 44.62
N THR A 6 26.50 44.86 43.40
CA THR A 6 25.31 44.06 43.06
C THR A 6 25.74 42.65 42.69
N VAL A 7 25.38 41.69 43.54
CA VAL A 7 25.45 40.25 43.27
C VAL A 7 24.53 39.92 42.09
N PRO A 8 24.94 39.13 41.08
CA PRO A 8 24.03 38.71 40.03
C PRO A 8 23.11 37.61 40.59
N SER A 9 21.82 37.91 40.68
CA SER A 9 20.78 36.93 40.95
C SER A 9 20.76 35.86 39.85
N ASN A 10 21.23 34.67 40.21
CA ASN A 10 21.17 33.47 39.39
C ASN A 10 19.69 33.06 39.22
N ARG A 11 19.00 33.60 38.20
CA ARG A 11 17.68 33.10 37.79
C ARG A 11 17.88 31.78 37.06
N LEU A 12 17.67 30.70 37.81
CA LEU A 12 17.42 29.36 37.29
C LEU A 12 16.38 29.45 36.16
N VAL A 13 16.83 29.22 34.93
CA VAL A 13 15.95 28.97 33.78
C VAL A 13 15.32 27.60 34.02
N VAL A 14 14.11 27.61 34.58
CA VAL A 14 13.27 26.42 34.67
C VAL A 14 12.76 26.15 33.27
N ASN A 15 13.36 25.17 32.59
CA ASN A 15 12.74 24.56 31.41
C ASN A 15 11.43 23.92 31.87
N GLN A 16 10.31 24.61 31.66
CA GLN A 16 9.00 24.04 31.86
C GLN A 16 8.83 22.86 30.89
N PRO A 17 8.42 21.69 31.37
CA PRO A 17 8.09 20.58 30.48
C PRO A 17 6.87 21.01 29.66
N THR A 18 7.08 21.23 28.36
CA THR A 18 6.00 21.49 27.42
C THR A 18 5.05 20.31 27.47
N ARG A 19 3.77 20.59 27.78
CA ARG A 19 2.71 19.58 27.74
C ARG A 19 2.67 19.03 26.31
N SER A 20 2.61 17.71 26.14
CA SER A 20 2.62 17.08 24.81
C SER A 20 1.55 17.64 23.86
N ALA A 21 0.45 18.16 24.40
CA ALA A 21 -0.61 18.84 23.65
C ALA A 21 -0.14 20.17 23.03
N ASP A 22 0.67 20.96 23.73
CA ASP A 22 1.15 22.26 23.24
C ASP A 22 2.17 22.07 22.11
N ARG A 23 2.94 20.96 22.16
CA ARG A 23 3.83 20.53 21.06
C ARG A 23 3.05 20.10 19.82
N ASN A 24 1.91 19.42 20.00
CA ASN A 24 1.06 19.02 18.88
C ASN A 24 0.37 20.23 18.23
N GLN A 25 -0.02 21.23 19.03
CA GLN A 25 -0.58 22.48 18.51
C GLN A 25 0.45 23.31 17.73
N SER A 26 1.71 23.36 18.18
CA SER A 26 2.76 24.00 17.39
C SER A 26 3.02 23.26 16.08
N LEU A 27 3.00 21.93 16.07
CA LEU A 27 3.15 21.14 14.84
C LEU A 27 1.97 21.34 13.86
N ALA A 28 0.75 21.40 14.38
CA ALA A 28 -0.45 21.65 13.57
C ALA A 28 -0.52 23.09 13.02
N GLY A 29 0.02 24.07 13.74
CA GLY A 29 0.08 25.47 13.30
C GLY A 29 1.24 25.78 12.35
N GLN A 30 2.22 24.87 12.25
CA GLN A 30 3.40 24.98 11.38
C GLN A 30 3.25 24.16 10.10
N ALA A 31 2.23 23.30 10.03
CA ALA A 31 1.67 22.80 8.79
C ALA A 31 0.92 23.96 8.11
N ASP A 32 1.68 24.89 7.53
CA ASP A 32 1.19 25.72 6.42
C ASP A 32 0.48 24.78 5.44
N SER A 33 -0.69 25.23 4.94
CA SER A 33 -1.63 24.51 4.06
C SER A 33 -1.02 23.27 3.42
N PRO A 34 -1.58 22.05 3.62
CA PRO A 34 -1.08 20.90 2.88
C PRO A 34 -1.22 21.25 1.41
N THR A 35 -0.11 21.59 0.76
CA THR A 35 0.05 21.23 -0.63
C THR A 35 -0.29 19.75 -0.63
N ASP A 36 -1.22 19.40 -1.51
CA ASP A 36 -1.78 18.09 -1.80
C ASP A 36 -0.70 17.11 -2.36
N ASP A 37 0.52 17.27 -1.85
CA ASP A 37 1.81 16.86 -2.35
C ASP A 37 2.44 16.03 -1.23
N MET A 38 2.49 14.71 -1.46
CA MET A 38 3.00 13.65 -0.59
C MET A 38 2.11 13.27 0.61
N LEU A 39 1.10 12.44 0.34
CA LEU A 39 0.36 11.67 1.36
C LEU A 39 0.87 10.21 1.47
N LEU A 40 1.80 9.82 0.60
CA LEU A 40 2.56 8.57 0.59
C LEU A 40 4.03 8.87 0.20
N PRO A 41 5.00 8.11 0.72
CA PRO A 41 6.39 8.20 0.27
C PRO A 41 6.52 7.72 -1.17
N SER A 42 7.41 8.38 -1.94
CA SER A 42 7.84 7.89 -3.25
C SER A 42 8.72 6.66 -3.12
N LEU A 43 8.75 5.83 -4.16
CA LEU A 43 9.68 4.72 -4.27
C LEU A 43 10.83 5.12 -5.19
N GLU A 44 12.03 5.11 -4.64
CA GLU A 44 13.26 5.35 -5.39
C GLU A 44 13.77 4.05 -6.02
N ASP A 45 14.60 4.19 -7.07
CA ASP A 45 15.27 3.07 -7.70
C ASP A 45 16.14 2.32 -6.68
N GLY A 46 16.22 1.00 -6.84
CA GLY A 46 16.83 0.12 -5.84
C GLY A 46 15.78 -0.67 -5.04
N ILE A 47 16.26 -1.43 -4.06
CA ILE A 47 15.41 -2.23 -3.19
C ILE A 47 14.90 -1.36 -2.04
N THR A 48 13.59 -1.22 -1.96
CA THR A 48 12.91 -0.62 -0.80
C THR A 48 12.32 -1.72 0.08
N LEU A 49 12.75 -1.78 1.34
CA LEU A 49 12.12 -2.62 2.36
C LEU A 49 11.01 -1.84 3.07
N LEU A 50 9.77 -2.26 2.85
CA LEU A 50 8.63 -1.86 3.65
C LEU A 50 8.47 -2.83 4.84
N ASP A 51 8.78 -2.36 6.03
CA ASP A 51 8.58 -3.09 7.28
C ASP A 51 7.26 -2.69 7.92
N VAL A 52 6.40 -3.67 8.23
CA VAL A 52 5.07 -3.42 8.76
C VAL A 52 4.92 -4.04 10.14
N GLU A 53 4.85 -3.20 11.15
CA GLU A 53 4.60 -3.62 12.52
C GLU A 53 3.10 -3.89 12.72
N GLY A 54 2.78 -5.09 13.22
CA GLY A 54 1.42 -5.43 13.65
C GLY A 54 0.53 -6.11 12.60
N GLY A 55 1.09 -6.61 11.51
CA GLY A 55 0.34 -7.46 10.56
C GLY A 55 0.98 -7.56 9.17
N PRO A 56 0.33 -8.25 8.22
CA PRO A 56 0.88 -8.47 6.87
C PRO A 56 0.95 -7.20 6.00
N GLY A 57 0.37 -6.08 6.43
CA GLY A 57 0.51 -4.81 5.72
C GLY A 57 -0.09 -4.75 4.32
N VAL A 58 -1.00 -5.67 3.97
CA VAL A 58 -1.56 -5.77 2.61
C VAL A 58 -2.14 -4.44 2.09
N PRO A 59 -2.96 -3.69 2.85
CA PRO A 59 -3.50 -2.43 2.35
C PRO A 59 -2.43 -1.37 2.10
N ILE A 60 -1.44 -1.22 2.98
CA ILE A 60 -0.39 -0.20 2.80
C ILE A 60 0.50 -0.53 1.61
N LEU A 61 0.90 -1.81 1.48
CA LEU A 61 1.68 -2.28 0.35
C LEU A 61 0.95 -2.00 -0.97
N GLN A 62 -0.33 -2.36 -1.05
CA GLN A 62 -1.11 -2.16 -2.27
C GLN A 62 -1.34 -0.68 -2.58
N SER A 63 -1.53 0.16 -1.57
CA SER A 63 -1.62 1.62 -1.76
C SER A 63 -0.34 2.20 -2.35
N LEU A 64 0.84 1.84 -1.82
CA LEU A 64 2.13 2.27 -2.36
C LEU A 64 2.34 1.83 -3.81
N VAL A 65 1.99 0.57 -4.13
CA VAL A 65 2.08 0.04 -5.49
C VAL A 65 1.17 0.82 -6.45
N LEU A 66 -0.08 1.07 -6.07
CA LEU A 66 -1.02 1.79 -6.93
C LEU A 66 -0.66 3.26 -7.08
N ASP A 67 -0.21 3.90 -6.00
CA ASP A 67 0.30 5.26 -6.00
C ASP A 67 1.47 5.42 -6.99
N HIS A 68 2.46 4.53 -6.90
CA HIS A 68 3.59 4.53 -7.82
C HIS A 68 3.16 4.33 -9.28
N LEU A 69 2.22 3.42 -9.53
CA LEU A 69 1.71 3.17 -10.88
C LEU A 69 0.83 4.30 -11.43
N LEU A 70 0.27 5.16 -10.58
CA LEU A 70 -0.43 6.37 -11.03
C LEU A 70 0.55 7.40 -11.58
N LEU A 71 1.73 7.51 -10.97
CA LEU A 71 2.74 8.51 -11.32
C LEU A 71 3.70 8.05 -12.43
N HIS A 72 3.86 6.74 -12.61
CA HIS A 72 4.81 6.16 -13.56
C HIS A 72 4.10 5.32 -14.61
N ASN A 73 4.63 5.32 -15.83
CA ASN A 73 4.17 4.43 -16.91
C ASN A 73 4.84 3.07 -16.83
N GLY A 74 4.20 2.04 -17.40
CA GLY A 74 4.78 0.69 -17.51
C GLY A 74 4.11 -0.38 -16.64
N PRO A 75 4.35 -1.67 -16.93
CA PRO A 75 3.80 -2.77 -16.15
C PRO A 75 4.45 -2.88 -14.76
N SER A 76 3.72 -3.40 -13.77
CA SER A 76 4.30 -3.90 -12.53
C SER A 76 4.35 -5.42 -12.53
N PHE A 77 5.41 -5.99 -11.97
CA PHE A 77 5.53 -7.44 -11.77
C PHE A 77 5.52 -7.78 -10.29
N TRP A 78 4.51 -8.52 -9.86
CA TRP A 78 4.29 -8.91 -8.48
C TRP A 78 4.59 -10.40 -8.31
N VAL A 79 5.63 -10.73 -7.56
CA VAL A 79 5.98 -12.11 -7.19
C VAL A 79 5.45 -12.41 -5.79
N ASP A 80 4.26 -12.98 -5.71
CA ASP A 80 3.55 -13.23 -4.45
C ASP A 80 3.86 -14.63 -3.91
N ALA A 81 4.36 -14.68 -2.68
CA ALA A 81 4.63 -15.92 -1.96
C ALA A 81 3.68 -16.13 -0.77
N ASN A 82 2.90 -15.13 -0.39
CA ASN A 82 2.19 -15.16 0.90
C ASN A 82 0.82 -14.48 0.84
N GLY A 83 0.19 -14.43 -0.33
CA GLY A 83 -1.18 -13.96 -0.50
C GLY A 83 -1.36 -12.45 -0.35
N HIS A 84 -0.36 -11.65 -0.74
CA HIS A 84 -0.45 -10.18 -0.67
C HIS A 84 -1.03 -9.57 -1.97
N ALA A 85 -1.06 -10.31 -3.08
CA ALA A 85 -1.73 -9.89 -4.32
C ALA A 85 -3.22 -10.28 -4.30
N THR A 86 -3.98 -9.73 -3.34
CA THR A 86 -5.42 -9.97 -3.20
C THR A 86 -6.22 -9.02 -4.08
N THR A 87 -6.91 -9.58 -5.08
CA THR A 87 -7.70 -8.79 -6.03
C THR A 87 -8.83 -8.01 -5.37
N THR A 88 -9.47 -8.53 -4.32
CA THR A 88 -10.56 -7.84 -3.61
C THR A 88 -10.13 -6.48 -3.07
N THR A 89 -9.00 -6.44 -2.37
CA THR A 89 -8.45 -5.21 -1.78
C THR A 89 -7.96 -4.26 -2.88
N LEU A 90 -7.19 -4.76 -3.85
CA LEU A 90 -6.71 -3.98 -5.00
C LEU A 90 -7.87 -3.32 -5.77
N SER A 91 -8.94 -4.07 -6.06
CA SER A 91 -10.11 -3.54 -6.77
C SER A 91 -10.94 -2.54 -5.97
N GLN A 92 -10.85 -2.57 -4.63
CA GLN A 92 -11.54 -1.60 -3.77
C GLN A 92 -10.83 -0.25 -3.71
N ILE A 93 -9.50 -0.24 -3.78
CA ILE A 93 -8.69 0.98 -3.63
C ILE A 93 -8.18 1.55 -4.95
N ALA A 94 -8.08 0.73 -6.01
CA ALA A 94 -7.60 1.20 -7.31
C ALA A 94 -8.59 2.18 -7.97
N PRO A 95 -8.11 3.32 -8.49
CA PRO A 95 -8.98 4.33 -9.12
C PRO A 95 -9.52 3.90 -10.48
N SER A 96 -8.91 2.92 -11.15
CA SER A 96 -9.40 2.37 -12.41
C SER A 96 -8.99 0.91 -12.65
N GLN A 97 -9.80 0.19 -13.43
CA GLN A 97 -9.48 -1.17 -13.88
C GLN A 97 -8.22 -1.21 -14.77
N ARG A 98 -7.99 -0.17 -15.58
CA ARG A 98 -6.81 -0.07 -16.45
C ARG A 98 -5.50 -0.07 -15.66
N LEU A 99 -5.51 0.49 -14.45
CA LEU A 99 -4.34 0.45 -13.57
C LEU A 99 -4.06 -0.97 -13.09
N LEU A 100 -5.11 -1.76 -12.83
CA LEU A 100 -4.99 -3.17 -12.42
C LEU A 100 -4.48 -4.06 -13.56
N ASP A 101 -4.87 -3.77 -14.81
CA ASP A 101 -4.42 -4.52 -15.99
C ASP A 101 -2.88 -4.45 -16.19
N ARG A 102 -2.23 -3.46 -15.59
CA ARG A 102 -0.77 -3.29 -15.60
C ARG A 102 -0.05 -4.16 -14.58
N ILE A 103 -0.77 -4.77 -13.63
CA ILE A 103 -0.18 -5.58 -12.56
C ILE A 103 -0.15 -7.05 -12.99
N HIS A 104 1.04 -7.56 -13.26
CA HIS A 104 1.27 -8.96 -13.61
C HIS A 104 1.69 -9.75 -12.36
N VAL A 105 0.86 -10.71 -11.94
CA VAL A 105 1.11 -11.49 -10.73
C VAL A 105 1.64 -12.88 -11.06
N ALA A 106 2.76 -13.27 -10.46
CA ALA A 106 3.25 -14.64 -10.39
C ALA A 106 3.15 -15.14 -8.94
N ARG A 107 2.66 -16.36 -8.73
CA ARG A 107 2.50 -16.96 -7.39
C ARG A 107 3.42 -18.14 -7.18
N GLY A 108 4.22 -18.10 -6.12
CA GLY A 108 5.06 -19.21 -5.69
C GLY A 108 4.50 -19.83 -4.40
N PHE A 109 4.11 -21.10 -4.44
CA PHE A 109 3.55 -21.82 -3.28
C PHE A 109 4.62 -22.58 -2.48
N THR A 110 5.87 -22.57 -2.95
CA THR A 110 7.03 -23.13 -2.27
C THR A 110 8.24 -22.22 -2.47
N ALA A 111 9.29 -22.41 -1.67
CA ALA A 111 10.54 -21.65 -1.79
C ALA A 111 11.18 -21.75 -3.18
N TYR A 112 11.16 -22.94 -3.80
CA TYR A 112 11.67 -23.14 -5.15
C TYR A 112 10.81 -22.47 -6.22
N GLN A 113 9.47 -22.50 -6.06
CA GLN A 113 8.57 -21.83 -6.98
C GLN A 113 8.70 -20.31 -6.88
N HIS A 114 8.83 -19.77 -5.67
CA HIS A 114 9.08 -18.35 -5.44
C HIS A 114 10.40 -17.90 -6.07
N TYR A 115 11.50 -18.63 -5.81
CA TYR A 115 12.80 -18.37 -6.46
C TYR A 115 12.70 -18.48 -7.99
N GLY A 116 12.01 -19.49 -8.51
CA GLY A 116 11.80 -19.66 -9.95
C GLY A 116 11.04 -18.50 -10.58
N ALA A 117 9.96 -18.03 -9.93
CA ALA A 117 9.19 -16.87 -10.38
C ALA A 117 10.04 -15.60 -10.45
N VAL A 118 10.88 -15.34 -9.43
CA VAL A 118 11.84 -14.22 -9.45
C VAL A 118 12.87 -14.41 -10.57
N ARG A 119 13.51 -15.57 -10.67
CA ARG A 119 14.53 -15.85 -11.68
C ARG A 119 14.03 -15.63 -13.11
N ASP A 120 12.77 -15.95 -13.36
CA ASP A 120 12.14 -15.92 -14.68
C ASP A 120 11.49 -14.55 -15.01
N LEU A 121 11.60 -13.54 -14.13
CA LEU A 121 11.02 -12.20 -14.33
C LEU A 121 11.44 -11.56 -15.66
N SER A 122 12.72 -11.62 -16.03
CA SER A 122 13.19 -11.09 -17.33
C SER A 122 12.46 -11.71 -18.52
N THR A 123 12.08 -12.99 -18.42
CA THR A 123 11.31 -13.65 -19.48
C THR A 123 9.87 -13.13 -19.51
N ALA A 124 9.26 -12.88 -18.34
CA ALA A 124 7.92 -12.29 -18.25
C ALA A 124 7.90 -10.87 -18.81
N VAL A 125 8.88 -10.06 -18.42
CA VAL A 125 9.12 -8.71 -18.92
C VAL A 125 9.20 -8.71 -20.46
N ASN A 126 10.11 -9.50 -21.04
CA ASN A 126 10.27 -9.61 -22.50
C ASN A 126 8.99 -10.05 -23.23
N LYS A 127 8.17 -10.92 -22.63
CA LYS A 127 6.89 -11.33 -23.21
C LYS A 127 5.89 -10.17 -23.24
N THR A 128 5.86 -9.33 -22.20
CA THR A 128 5.00 -8.14 -22.15
C THR A 128 5.39 -7.14 -23.24
N PHE A 129 6.70 -6.88 -23.40
CA PHE A 129 7.23 -6.08 -24.51
C PHE A 129 6.74 -6.61 -25.87
N GLN A 130 6.95 -7.90 -26.16
CA GLN A 130 6.57 -8.52 -27.44
C GLN A 130 5.07 -8.46 -27.73
N LYS A 131 4.23 -8.66 -26.70
CA LYS A 131 2.77 -8.61 -26.85
C LYS A 131 2.29 -7.21 -27.22
N SER A 132 2.85 -6.18 -26.61
CA SER A 132 2.50 -4.79 -26.91
C SER A 132 2.92 -4.39 -28.33
N THR A 133 4.13 -4.74 -28.77
CA THR A 133 4.58 -4.46 -30.15
C THR A 133 3.73 -5.16 -31.21
N ALA A 134 3.25 -6.37 -30.94
CA ALA A 134 2.37 -7.11 -31.86
C ALA A 134 0.97 -6.48 -32.03
N ASP A 135 0.41 -5.88 -30.98
CA ASP A 135 -0.89 -5.20 -31.05
C ASP A 135 -0.80 -3.89 -31.85
N VAL A 136 0.33 -3.16 -31.72
CA VAL A 136 0.62 -1.94 -32.50
C VAL A 136 0.77 -2.27 -34.00
N GLY A 137 1.50 -3.34 -34.35
CA GLY A 137 1.70 -3.77 -35.73
C GLY A 137 0.42 -4.15 -36.47
N THR A 138 -0.65 -4.51 -35.74
CA THR A 138 -1.96 -4.86 -36.31
C THR A 138 -2.85 -3.63 -36.52
N ARG A 139 -2.59 -2.50 -35.85
CA ARG A 139 -3.48 -1.31 -35.82
C ARG A 139 -3.06 -0.13 -36.70
N GLY A 140 -1.90 -0.12 -37.34
CA GLY A 140 -1.65 0.86 -38.40
C GLY A 140 -0.19 1.17 -38.69
N ARG A 141 0.10 1.31 -39.98
CA ARG A 141 1.33 1.88 -40.52
C ARG A 141 1.38 3.38 -40.19
N ARG A 142 1.93 3.74 -39.03
CA ARG A 142 2.33 5.11 -38.69
C ARG A 142 3.79 5.08 -38.24
N SER A 143 4.59 6.00 -38.76
CA SER A 143 6.03 6.07 -38.51
C SER A 143 6.33 6.18 -37.02
N PRO A 144 7.33 5.47 -36.49
CA PRO A 144 7.72 5.60 -35.09
C PRO A 144 8.43 6.95 -34.91
N SER A 145 7.92 7.80 -34.03
CA SER A 145 8.72 8.82 -33.38
C SER A 145 9.47 8.12 -32.24
N ASP A 146 10.75 7.87 -32.45
CA ASP A 146 11.55 6.80 -31.84
C ASP A 146 12.00 7.01 -30.37
N ASP A 147 11.44 7.93 -29.58
CA ASP A 147 11.94 8.18 -28.21
C ASP A 147 10.90 8.05 -27.07
N GLU A 148 9.58 8.16 -27.32
CA GLU A 148 8.57 8.11 -26.23
C GLU A 148 8.00 6.71 -25.97
N ASP A 149 7.85 5.87 -27.00
CA ASP A 149 7.16 4.57 -26.91
C ASP A 149 7.97 3.47 -26.18
N ALA A 150 9.30 3.62 -26.12
CA ALA A 150 10.18 2.65 -25.45
C ALA A 150 9.99 2.66 -23.91
N SER A 151 9.64 3.81 -23.34
CA SER A 151 9.48 4.02 -21.88
C SER A 151 8.27 3.28 -21.29
N HIS A 152 7.21 3.06 -22.08
CA HIS A 152 5.97 2.42 -21.62
C HIS A 152 6.08 0.91 -21.36
N HIS A 153 7.19 0.30 -21.76
CA HIS A 153 7.32 -1.14 -21.75
C HIS A 153 8.34 -1.64 -20.71
N THR A 154 9.26 -0.77 -20.26
CA THR A 154 10.09 -1.04 -19.08
C THR A 154 9.20 -1.19 -17.86
N PRO A 155 9.48 -2.16 -16.97
CA PRO A 155 8.71 -2.29 -15.73
C PRO A 155 8.71 -0.97 -14.96
N ALA A 156 7.57 -0.60 -14.38
CA ALA A 156 7.49 0.56 -13.50
C ALA A 156 7.92 0.22 -12.06
N LEU A 157 7.73 -1.05 -11.67
CA LEU A 157 7.90 -1.53 -10.29
C LEU A 157 7.92 -3.06 -10.25
N ILE A 158 8.84 -3.64 -9.48
CA ILE A 158 8.77 -5.04 -9.05
C ILE A 158 8.32 -5.09 -7.59
N VAL A 159 7.42 -6.01 -7.26
CA VAL A 159 6.91 -6.21 -5.89
C VAL A 159 7.17 -7.66 -5.46
N ALA A 160 7.88 -7.88 -4.36
CA ALA A 160 8.12 -9.21 -3.80
C ALA A 160 7.83 -9.19 -2.28
N PRO A 161 6.55 -9.24 -1.90
CA PRO A 161 6.17 -9.14 -0.50
C PRO A 161 6.40 -10.44 0.25
N ALA A 162 6.63 -10.31 1.55
CA ALA A 162 6.91 -11.40 2.46
C ALA A 162 7.98 -12.34 1.88
N VAL A 163 9.06 -11.74 1.39
CA VAL A 163 10.10 -12.41 0.57
C VAL A 163 10.72 -13.60 1.30
N ASP A 164 10.65 -13.63 2.63
CA ASP A 164 11.15 -14.68 3.50
C ASP A 164 10.15 -15.83 3.72
N ALA A 165 8.84 -15.61 3.55
CA ALA A 165 7.75 -16.50 3.98
C ALA A 165 7.90 -17.96 3.54
N GLN A 166 8.18 -18.18 2.26
CA GLN A 166 8.27 -19.53 1.72
C GLN A 166 9.57 -20.23 2.11
N TYR A 167 10.66 -19.49 2.32
CA TYR A 167 11.95 -20.07 2.71
C TYR A 167 11.96 -20.53 4.17
N ARG A 168 11.19 -19.84 5.02
CA ARG A 168 11.07 -20.17 6.44
C ARG A 168 10.00 -21.22 6.76
N ALA A 169 8.98 -21.34 5.91
CA ALA A 169 7.86 -22.28 6.13
C ALA A 169 8.11 -23.68 5.57
N ASP A 170 9.11 -23.84 4.71
CA ASP A 170 9.42 -25.12 4.06
C ASP A 170 10.34 -25.96 4.95
N ASP A 171 9.73 -26.82 5.78
CA ASP A 171 10.44 -27.75 6.68
C ASP A 171 11.33 -28.76 5.93
N SER A 172 11.17 -28.92 4.61
CA SER A 172 12.03 -29.78 3.79
C SER A 172 13.37 -29.12 3.43
N LEU A 173 13.46 -27.80 3.57
CA LEU A 173 14.71 -27.05 3.38
C LEU A 173 15.49 -27.00 4.70
N GLY A 174 16.71 -27.55 4.70
CA GLY A 174 17.65 -27.27 5.78
C GLY A 174 17.94 -25.76 5.88
N GLU A 175 18.14 -25.25 7.10
CA GLU A 175 18.28 -23.81 7.39
C GLU A 175 19.32 -23.10 6.50
N THR A 176 20.51 -23.69 6.34
CA THR A 176 21.57 -23.16 5.46
C THR A 176 21.11 -23.03 4.01
N HIS A 177 20.35 -24.01 3.52
CA HIS A 177 19.86 -24.03 2.15
C HIS A 177 18.72 -23.02 1.95
N ALA A 178 17.81 -22.89 2.92
CA ALA A 178 16.79 -21.84 2.93
C ALA A 178 17.40 -20.44 2.87
N LYS A 179 18.39 -20.14 3.73
CA LYS A 179 19.13 -18.87 3.73
C LYS A 179 19.85 -18.63 2.41
N THR A 180 20.48 -19.66 1.85
CA THR A 180 21.17 -19.59 0.56
C THR A 180 20.20 -19.26 -0.59
N LEU A 181 19.04 -19.91 -0.62
CA LEU A 181 18.06 -19.71 -1.67
C LEU A 181 17.42 -18.32 -1.56
N GLN A 182 17.11 -17.85 -0.35
CA GLN A 182 16.64 -16.48 -0.12
C GLN A 182 17.68 -15.44 -0.54
N ALA A 183 18.95 -15.63 -0.18
CA ALA A 183 20.03 -14.72 -0.59
C ALA A 183 20.16 -14.64 -2.12
N ARG A 184 19.99 -15.76 -2.84
CA ARG A 184 19.96 -15.77 -4.31
C ARG A 184 18.75 -15.03 -4.86
N THR A 185 17.59 -15.13 -4.21
CA THR A 185 16.40 -14.35 -4.58
C THR A 185 16.65 -12.85 -4.44
N LEU A 186 17.20 -12.41 -3.30
CA LEU A 186 17.52 -11.00 -3.05
C LEU A 186 18.55 -10.48 -4.06
N ALA A 187 19.63 -11.22 -4.30
CA ALA A 187 20.64 -10.84 -5.30
C ALA A 187 20.03 -10.71 -6.71
N ARG A 188 19.07 -11.57 -7.04
CA ARG A 188 18.37 -11.50 -8.33
C ARG A 188 17.45 -10.28 -8.42
N LEU A 189 16.75 -9.94 -7.34
CA LEU A 189 15.95 -8.71 -7.26
C LEU A 189 16.83 -7.46 -7.40
N ALA A 190 17.98 -7.41 -6.73
CA ALA A 190 18.94 -6.31 -6.86
C ALA A 190 19.44 -6.17 -8.31
N THR A 191 19.76 -7.30 -8.96
CA THR A 191 20.13 -7.31 -10.38
C THR A 191 19.03 -6.72 -11.29
N TYR A 192 17.75 -6.86 -10.92
CA TYR A 192 16.65 -6.26 -11.67
C TYR A 192 16.43 -4.79 -11.36
N ALA A 193 16.62 -4.37 -10.11
CA ALA A 193 16.61 -2.96 -9.74
C ALA A 193 17.66 -2.20 -10.56
N ASP A 194 18.92 -2.68 -10.53
CA ASP A 194 20.04 -2.10 -11.27
C ASP A 194 19.88 -2.24 -12.79
N GLY A 195 19.36 -3.37 -13.25
CA GLY A 195 19.29 -3.69 -14.67
C GLY A 195 18.20 -2.95 -15.43
N TYR A 196 17.16 -2.49 -14.73
CA TYR A 196 16.06 -1.73 -15.31
C TYR A 196 16.00 -0.28 -14.84
N ASP A 197 16.82 0.11 -13.85
CA ASP A 197 16.73 1.39 -13.13
C ASP A 197 15.31 1.62 -12.60
N ILE A 198 14.87 0.72 -11.72
CA ILE A 198 13.49 0.70 -11.19
C ILE A 198 13.46 0.45 -9.69
N PRO A 199 12.38 0.87 -9.01
CA PRO A 199 12.12 0.44 -7.65
C PRO A 199 11.76 -1.05 -7.58
N VAL A 200 12.23 -1.68 -6.51
CA VAL A 200 11.84 -3.03 -6.09
C VAL A 200 11.31 -2.97 -4.66
N LEU A 201 10.00 -3.11 -4.50
CA LEU A 201 9.35 -3.06 -3.20
C LEU A 201 9.24 -4.46 -2.58
N ILE A 202 9.87 -4.66 -1.44
CA ILE A 202 9.84 -5.91 -0.69
C ILE A 202 9.26 -5.71 0.71
N THR A 203 8.71 -6.77 1.28
CA THR A 203 8.36 -6.82 2.71
C THR A 203 8.91 -8.09 3.33
N ARG A 204 9.00 -8.11 4.66
CA ARG A 204 9.37 -9.29 5.45
C ARG A 204 8.24 -9.69 6.39
N THR A 205 8.13 -10.98 6.72
CA THR A 205 7.10 -11.46 7.64
C THR A 205 7.37 -11.08 9.09
N ARG A 206 8.66 -10.96 9.46
CA ARG A 206 9.13 -10.52 10.78
C ARG A 206 10.61 -10.12 10.75
N ASP A 207 11.02 -9.34 11.73
CA ASP A 207 12.41 -8.99 11.98
C ASP A 207 13.08 -10.02 12.89
N ASP A 208 14.00 -10.83 12.35
CA ASP A 208 14.81 -11.81 13.08
C ASP A 208 16.13 -12.10 12.34
N ASP A 209 16.98 -12.95 12.93
CA ASP A 209 18.27 -13.37 12.33
C ASP A 209 18.13 -13.98 10.92
N PHE A 210 16.95 -14.48 10.56
CA PHE A 210 16.69 -15.02 9.23
C PHE A 210 16.48 -13.90 8.20
N THR A 211 15.89 -12.77 8.60
CA THR A 211 15.60 -11.64 7.71
C THR A 211 16.65 -10.52 7.75
N THR A 212 17.76 -10.70 8.48
CA THR A 212 18.90 -9.77 8.44
C THR A 212 19.43 -9.55 7.02
N SER A 213 19.45 -10.60 6.20
CA SER A 213 19.85 -10.50 4.79
C SER A 213 18.89 -9.62 3.98
N VAL A 214 17.60 -9.62 4.31
CA VAL A 214 16.57 -8.81 3.66
C VAL A 214 16.80 -7.33 3.96
N ALA A 215 17.07 -6.99 5.23
CA ALA A 215 17.41 -5.63 5.62
C ALA A 215 18.74 -5.17 5.02
N THR A 216 19.74 -6.07 4.93
CA THR A 216 21.05 -5.75 4.35
C THR A 216 20.99 -5.51 2.84
N ALA A 217 20.03 -6.12 2.15
CA ALA A 217 19.86 -5.99 0.70
C ALA A 217 19.04 -4.75 0.30
N ALA A 218 18.41 -4.06 1.26
CA ALA A 218 17.60 -2.88 0.98
C ALA A 218 18.49 -1.63 0.92
N ASP A 219 18.26 -0.83 -0.11
CA ASP A 219 18.85 0.50 -0.27
C ASP A 219 18.04 1.53 0.53
N HIS A 220 16.72 1.33 0.56
CA HIS A 220 15.74 2.23 1.19
C HIS A 220 14.88 1.51 2.21
N HIS A 221 14.48 2.22 3.26
CA HIS A 221 13.67 1.68 4.35
C HIS A 221 12.42 2.52 4.58
N ILE A 222 11.27 1.84 4.63
CA ILE A 222 9.98 2.42 5.00
C ILE A 222 9.43 1.61 6.16
N GLU A 223 9.26 2.25 7.32
CA GLU A 223 8.59 1.67 8.47
C GLU A 223 7.12 2.04 8.48
N CYS A 224 6.25 1.07 8.73
CA CYS A 224 4.82 1.28 8.87
C CYS A 224 4.31 0.65 10.17
N LYS A 225 3.87 1.49 11.09
CA LYS A 225 3.27 1.06 12.35
C LYS A 225 1.75 1.15 12.27
N GLN A 226 1.04 0.05 12.48
CA GLN A 226 -0.41 0.11 12.68
C GLN A 226 -0.72 0.82 14.01
N THR A 227 -1.42 1.95 13.94
CA THR A 227 -1.89 2.68 15.11
C THR A 227 -3.42 2.64 15.20
N ARG A 228 -3.97 3.04 16.35
CA ARG A 228 -5.43 3.23 16.52
C ARG A 228 -6.05 4.22 15.53
N MET A 229 -5.23 5.09 14.94
CA MET A 229 -5.67 6.14 14.00
C MET A 229 -5.43 5.75 12.53
N GLY A 230 -4.74 4.63 12.27
CA GLY A 230 -4.29 4.24 10.93
C GLY A 230 -2.79 3.89 10.85
N PRO A 231 -2.30 3.51 9.67
CA PRO A 231 -0.91 3.07 9.42
C PRO A 231 0.10 4.22 9.38
N ARG A 232 0.82 4.49 10.47
CA ARG A 232 1.84 5.57 10.51
C ARG A 232 3.07 5.12 9.73
N ILE A 233 3.38 5.81 8.65
CA ILE A 233 4.52 5.52 7.79
C ILE A 233 5.66 6.49 8.09
N VAL A 234 6.89 5.99 8.12
CA VAL A 234 8.12 6.76 8.31
C VAL A 234 9.16 6.26 7.31
N SER A 235 9.80 7.15 6.57
CA SER A 235 11.00 6.93 5.78
C SER A 235 11.97 8.10 5.98
N GLU A 236 13.09 8.15 5.25
CA GLU A 236 14.09 9.21 5.39
C GLU A 236 13.49 10.61 5.17
N ASP A 237 12.69 10.78 4.11
CA ASP A 237 12.12 12.07 3.71
C ASP A 237 10.61 12.20 3.93
N PHE A 238 9.97 11.19 4.54
CA PHE A 238 8.51 11.17 4.72
C PHE A 238 8.12 10.70 6.11
N GLU A 239 7.19 11.41 6.73
CA GLU A 239 6.54 10.97 7.96
C GLU A 239 5.04 11.25 7.92
N THR A 240 4.23 10.25 8.23
CA THR A 240 2.79 10.44 8.42
C THR A 240 2.53 11.19 9.72
N LEU A 241 2.32 12.51 9.60
CA LEU A 241 2.00 13.37 10.74
C LEU A 241 0.49 13.43 11.03
N VAL A 242 -0.35 13.42 10.00
CA VAL A 242 -1.81 13.53 10.09
C VAL A 242 -2.49 12.76 8.95
N TYR A 243 -3.64 12.12 9.21
CA TYR A 243 -4.57 11.72 8.14
C TYR A 243 -5.59 12.83 7.94
N PRO A 244 -5.51 13.59 6.83
CA PRO A 244 -6.53 14.57 6.54
C PRO A 244 -7.87 13.85 6.32
N VAL A 245 -8.92 14.34 6.98
CA VAL A 245 -10.30 13.95 6.70
C VAL A 245 -11.00 15.20 6.17
N ASP A 246 -11.56 15.11 4.97
CA ASP A 246 -12.38 16.19 4.42
C ASP A 246 -13.58 16.44 5.35
N ASP A 247 -13.94 17.72 5.47
CA ASP A 247 -15.20 18.20 6.05
C ASP A 247 -15.41 17.94 7.56
N GLY A 248 -14.33 17.68 8.31
CA GLY A 248 -14.40 17.57 9.77
C GLY A 248 -15.13 16.33 10.30
N ALA A 249 -15.30 15.31 9.46
CA ALA A 249 -15.86 14.02 9.88
C ALA A 249 -14.83 13.21 10.69
N TYR A 250 -15.20 12.79 11.91
CA TYR A 250 -14.31 12.10 12.85
C TYR A 250 -14.20 10.58 12.64
N TYR A 251 -14.82 10.04 11.58
CA TYR A 251 -14.87 8.61 11.31
C TYR A 251 -14.39 8.31 9.89
N GLN A 252 -13.24 7.66 9.78
CA GLN A 252 -12.72 7.15 8.53
C GLN A 252 -12.39 5.67 8.72
N THR A 253 -12.81 4.84 7.77
CA THR A 253 -12.22 3.50 7.65
C THR A 253 -10.93 3.65 6.87
N THR A 254 -9.90 2.88 7.21
CA THR A 254 -8.59 2.95 6.52
C THR A 254 -8.72 2.76 5.01
N PHE A 255 -9.72 1.98 4.56
CA PHE A 255 -10.06 1.84 3.13
C PHE A 255 -10.65 3.10 2.51
N ALA A 256 -11.53 3.80 3.22
CA ALA A 256 -12.09 5.06 2.75
C ALA A 256 -10.99 6.12 2.57
N TYR A 257 -10.00 6.15 3.48
CA TYR A 257 -8.82 7.01 3.37
C TYR A 257 -8.02 6.72 2.10
N TRP A 258 -7.59 5.47 1.92
CA TRP A 258 -6.78 5.10 0.75
C TRP A 258 -7.50 5.36 -0.57
N ARG A 259 -8.82 5.10 -0.63
CA ARG A 259 -9.61 5.39 -1.82
C ARG A 259 -9.70 6.89 -2.10
N GLN A 260 -9.92 7.72 -1.08
CA GLN A 260 -9.96 9.18 -1.23
C GLN A 260 -8.60 9.72 -1.70
N LEU A 261 -7.53 9.26 -1.06
CA LEU A 261 -6.17 9.63 -1.42
C LEU A 261 -5.85 9.28 -2.88
N LEU A 262 -6.05 8.03 -3.27
CA LEU A 262 -5.73 7.58 -4.63
C LEU A 262 -6.65 8.21 -5.68
N ALA A 263 -7.89 8.56 -5.33
CA ALA A 263 -8.78 9.32 -6.19
C ALA A 263 -8.29 10.76 -6.41
N ALA A 264 -7.86 11.45 -5.35
CA ALA A 264 -7.28 12.78 -5.45
C ALA A 264 -6.04 12.78 -6.37
N ARG A 265 -5.13 11.81 -6.18
CA ARG A 265 -3.95 11.65 -7.03
C ARG A 265 -4.30 11.29 -8.48
N ALA A 266 -5.27 10.41 -8.69
CA ALA A 266 -5.73 10.08 -10.04
C ALA A 266 -6.24 11.32 -10.79
N SER A 267 -7.01 12.20 -10.11
CA SER A 267 -7.46 13.47 -10.68
C SER A 267 -6.31 14.41 -11.03
N GLN A 268 -5.27 14.50 -10.19
CA GLN A 268 -4.08 15.32 -10.48
C GLN A 268 -3.34 14.89 -11.76
N VAL A 269 -3.31 13.58 -12.06
CA VAL A 269 -2.64 13.01 -13.24
C VAL A 269 -3.60 12.84 -14.43
N GLY A 270 -4.83 13.37 -14.34
CA GLY A 270 -5.82 13.31 -15.42
C GLY A 270 -6.42 11.92 -15.68
N VAL A 271 -6.32 11.01 -14.71
CA VAL A 271 -6.97 9.69 -14.74
C VAL A 271 -8.37 9.84 -14.14
N GLU A 272 -9.39 9.83 -14.99
CA GLU A 272 -10.78 9.81 -14.52
C GLU A 272 -11.06 8.53 -13.70
N PRO A 273 -11.46 8.65 -12.42
CA PRO A 273 -11.86 7.49 -11.63
C PRO A 273 -12.98 6.76 -12.34
N SER A 274 -12.88 5.43 -12.42
CA SER A 274 -14.02 4.64 -12.88
C SER A 274 -15.10 4.71 -11.80
N THR A 275 -16.01 5.68 -11.88
CA THR A 275 -17.17 5.72 -10.98
C THR A 275 -17.88 4.37 -11.07
N PRO A 276 -18.04 3.65 -9.95
CA PRO A 276 -18.97 2.53 -9.95
C PRO A 276 -20.32 3.09 -10.35
N THR A 277 -20.93 2.50 -11.39
CA THR A 277 -22.28 2.86 -11.81
C THR A 277 -23.16 2.86 -10.57
N PRO A 278 -23.83 3.97 -10.21
CA PRO A 278 -24.75 3.94 -9.08
C PRO A 278 -25.75 2.84 -9.39
N SER A 279 -25.83 1.84 -8.50
CA SER A 279 -26.92 0.89 -8.54
C SER A 279 -28.19 1.71 -8.50
N THR A 280 -29.01 1.60 -9.55
CA THR A 280 -30.32 2.22 -9.64
C THR A 280 -31.01 2.05 -8.29
N PRO A 281 -31.57 3.11 -7.67
CA PRO A 281 -32.26 2.95 -6.40
C PRO A 281 -33.35 1.92 -6.61
N THR A 282 -33.16 0.75 -6.00
CA THR A 282 -34.19 -0.28 -5.94
C THR A 282 -35.30 0.36 -5.11
N PRO A 283 -36.54 0.45 -5.62
CA PRO A 283 -37.62 1.01 -4.82
C PRO A 283 -37.70 0.24 -3.51
N GLU A 284 -37.85 0.96 -2.40
CA GLU A 284 -37.99 0.43 -1.04
C GLU A 284 -38.96 -0.76 -1.06
N GLY A 285 -38.39 -1.96 -0.93
CA GLY A 285 -39.10 -3.22 -1.00
C GLY A 285 -38.25 -4.27 -0.31
N VAL A 286 -38.39 -4.34 1.02
CA VAL A 286 -37.80 -5.42 1.83
C VAL A 286 -38.38 -6.74 1.31
N GLY A 287 -37.50 -7.69 1.00
CA GLY A 287 -37.79 -8.87 0.18
C GLY A 287 -39.01 -9.70 0.60
N THR A 288 -39.57 -10.44 -0.35
CA THR A 288 -40.67 -11.38 -0.11
C THR A 288 -40.16 -12.70 0.47
N GLY A 289 -40.71 -13.11 1.61
CA GLY A 289 -40.48 -14.42 2.21
C GLY A 289 -41.56 -15.41 1.80
N VAL A 290 -41.16 -16.63 1.45
CA VAL A 290 -42.07 -17.77 1.19
C VAL A 290 -42.16 -18.61 2.45
N THR A 291 -43.37 -18.82 2.96
CA THR A 291 -43.61 -19.67 4.12
C THR A 291 -43.57 -21.16 3.72
N ALA A 292 -43.46 -22.06 4.71
CA ALA A 292 -43.32 -23.50 4.46
C ALA A 292 -44.51 -24.15 3.71
N ASP A 293 -45.66 -23.46 3.62
CA ASP A 293 -46.84 -23.87 2.86
C ASP A 293 -46.93 -23.21 1.46
N GLY A 294 -45.91 -22.45 1.04
CA GLY A 294 -45.78 -21.92 -0.31
C GLY A 294 -46.47 -20.57 -0.58
N GLU A 295 -47.04 -19.90 0.44
CA GLU A 295 -47.53 -18.53 0.29
C GLU A 295 -46.42 -17.49 0.44
N THR A 296 -46.39 -16.56 -0.51
CA THR A 296 -45.45 -15.42 -0.56
C THR A 296 -46.09 -14.21 0.11
N LEU A 297 -45.51 -13.74 1.21
CA LEU A 297 -45.95 -12.52 1.90
C LEU A 297 -44.86 -11.45 1.87
N ALA A 298 -45.27 -10.20 1.65
CA ALA A 298 -44.40 -9.04 1.75
C ALA A 298 -44.24 -8.66 3.23
N MET A 299 -43.02 -8.73 3.75
CA MET A 299 -42.71 -8.29 5.11
C MET A 299 -42.50 -6.77 5.11
N THR A 300 -43.35 -6.04 5.83
CA THR A 300 -43.29 -4.57 5.93
C THR A 300 -42.43 -4.07 7.09
N THR A 301 -41.71 -4.96 7.79
CA THR A 301 -40.93 -4.61 8.97
C THR A 301 -39.60 -5.35 8.97
N ASP A 302 -38.52 -4.62 9.22
CA ASP A 302 -37.13 -5.10 9.18
C ASP A 302 -36.82 -5.94 10.44
N PRO A 303 -36.76 -7.27 10.34
CA PRO A 303 -36.66 -8.15 11.52
C PRO A 303 -35.33 -8.03 12.27
N LEU A 304 -34.31 -7.41 11.66
CA LEU A 304 -33.02 -7.12 12.30
C LEU A 304 -33.09 -5.92 13.24
N LEU A 305 -33.99 -4.96 13.00
CA LEU A 305 -34.18 -3.79 13.86
C LEU A 305 -34.94 -4.13 15.16
N ASP A 306 -35.91 -5.04 15.07
CA ASP A 306 -36.72 -5.49 16.22
C ASP A 306 -35.91 -6.35 17.20
N ALA A 307 -34.94 -7.13 16.71
CA ALA A 307 -34.06 -7.94 17.55
C ALA A 307 -33.08 -7.10 18.39
N TRP A 308 -32.72 -5.90 17.92
CA TRP A 308 -31.80 -5.00 18.62
C TRP A 308 -32.48 -4.05 19.61
N THR A 309 -33.77 -3.75 19.42
CA THR A 309 -34.53 -2.84 20.29
C THR A 309 -35.24 -3.56 21.46
N ALA A 310 -35.42 -4.89 21.39
CA ALA A 310 -36.12 -5.66 22.42
C ALA A 310 -35.30 -5.98 23.69
N THR A 311 -34.00 -5.67 23.75
CA THR A 311 -33.15 -6.00 24.92
C THR A 311 -33.10 -4.94 26.02
N GLY A 312 -34.02 -3.97 26.00
CA GLY A 312 -34.02 -2.80 26.89
C GLY A 312 -35.22 -2.63 27.83
N THR A 313 -35.86 -3.69 28.33
CA THR A 313 -36.87 -3.55 29.41
C THR A 313 -37.05 -4.84 30.21
N GLY A 314 -36.55 -4.89 31.45
CA GLY A 314 -36.82 -6.03 32.33
C GLY A 314 -35.97 -6.13 33.60
N GLY A 315 -35.72 -5.02 34.29
CA GLY A 315 -35.21 -5.04 35.66
C GLY A 315 -36.33 -4.71 36.65
N ARG A 316 -36.84 -5.72 37.35
CA ARG A 316 -37.35 -5.59 38.73
C ARG A 316 -37.38 -6.95 39.43
#